data_AF-L7E868-F1
#
_entry.id   AF-L7E868-F1
#
_cell.length_a   1.000
_cell.length_b   1.000
_cell.length_c   1.000
_cell.angle_alpha   90.00
_cell.angle_beta   90.00
_cell.angle_gamma   90.00
#
_symmetry.space_group_name_H-M   'P 1'
#
loop_
_entity.id
_entity.type
_entity.pdbx_description
1 polymer ?
#
loop_
_entity_poly.entity_id
_entity_poly.type
_entity_poly.pdbx_seq_one_letter_code
_entity_poly.pdbx_strand_id
1 'polypeptide(L)' 'MDFDPSLKKLLKDTSGKTDCETFIKVSKSNHKFAIEYCARLLRFTVNHHGPVKRKEINPWLKRNAVVEFQGFLSD' A
#
# COMPACT_ATOMS: atom_id res chain seq x y z
N MET A 1 10.88 -14.26 -0.27
CA MET A 1 9.57 -13.58 -0.30
C MET A 1 9.30 -13.25 -1.74
N ASP A 2 8.37 -13.95 -2.38
CA ASP A 2 7.89 -13.54 -3.70
C ASP A 2 6.77 -12.53 -3.50
N PHE A 3 7.08 -11.27 -3.80
CA PHE A 3 6.08 -10.22 -3.79
C PHE A 3 5.22 -10.31 -5.04
N ASP A 4 3.94 -10.04 -4.88
CA ASP A 4 2.98 -10.15 -5.96
C ASP A 4 3.33 -9.21 -7.13
N PRO A 5 3.26 -9.70 -8.39
CA PRO A 5 3.56 -8.91 -9.59
C PRO A 5 2.74 -7.62 -9.69
N SER A 6 1.58 -7.54 -9.04
CA SER A 6 0.71 -6.36 -9.01
C SER A 6 1.38 -5.12 -8.44
N LEU A 7 2.42 -5.23 -7.60
CA LEU A 7 3.18 -4.09 -7.09
C LEU A 7 4.02 -3.43 -8.19
N LYS A 8 4.80 -4.24 -8.93
CA LYS A 8 5.57 -3.76 -10.07
C LYS A 8 4.66 -3.28 -11.20
N LYS A 9 3.54 -3.99 -11.44
CA LYS A 9 2.53 -3.58 -12.42
C LYS A 9 1.94 -2.21 -12.07
N LEU A 10 1.59 -1.96 -10.80
CA LEU A 10 1.06 -0.67 -10.38
C LEU A 10 2.03 0.49 -10.67
N LEU A 11 3.33 0.30 -10.38
CA LEU A 11 4.35 1.31 -10.67
C LEU A 11 4.51 1.51 -12.19
N LYS A 12 4.50 0.42 -12.96
CA LYS A 12 4.59 0.48 -14.42
C LYS A 12 3.39 1.19 -15.05
N ASP A 13 2.18 0.88 -14.60
CA ASP A 13 0.95 1.50 -15.09
C ASP A 13 0.90 2.99 -14.75
N THR A 14 1.45 3.39 -13.60
CA THR A 14 1.44 4.79 -13.14
C THR A 14 2.55 5.65 -13.78
N SER A 15 3.71 5.07 -14.08
CA SER A 15 4.92 5.83 -14.40
C SER A 15 5.65 5.40 -15.69
N GLY A 16 5.23 4.30 -16.30
CA GLY A 16 5.88 3.67 -17.44
C GLY A 16 7.17 2.90 -17.12
N LYS A 17 7.70 3.01 -15.89
CA LYS A 17 8.96 2.37 -15.46
C LYS A 17 8.77 1.56 -14.17
N THR A 18 9.79 0.80 -13.79
CA THR A 18 9.78 -0.04 -12.58
C THR A 18 11.07 0.04 -11.74
N ASP A 19 11.92 1.03 -12.00
CA ASP A 19 13.17 1.21 -11.25
C ASP A 19 12.94 1.91 -9.90
N CYS A 20 13.92 1.77 -9.00
CA CYS A 20 13.85 2.27 -7.64
C CYS A 20 13.75 3.80 -7.55
N GLU A 21 14.43 4.54 -8.42
CA GLU A 21 14.39 6.01 -8.42
C GLU A 21 12.98 6.49 -8.78
N THR A 22 12.38 5.87 -9.80
CA THR A 22 11.00 6.15 -10.20
C THR A 22 10.04 5.80 -9.08
N PHE A 23 10.20 4.65 -8.42
CA PHE A 23 9.38 4.28 -7.25
C PHE A 23 9.43 5.36 -6.16
N ILE A 24 10.62 5.80 -5.76
CA ILE A 24 10.80 6.82 -4.72
C ILE A 24 10.14 8.13 -5.13
N LYS A 25 10.37 8.57 -6.37
CA LYS A 25 9.82 9.83 -6.89
C LYS A 25 8.29 9.79 -6.90
N VAL A 26 7.70 8.75 -7.50
CA VAL A 26 6.24 8.63 -7.65
C VAL A 26 5.57 8.43 -6.29
N SER A 27 6.15 7.65 -5.38
CA SER A 27 5.61 7.48 -4.03
C SER A 27 5.53 8.81 -3.27
N LYS A 28 6.50 9.69 -3.45
CA LYS A 28 6.53 11.00 -2.78
C LYS A 28 5.63 12.05 -3.43
N SER A 29 5.40 11.96 -4.74
CA SER A 29 4.60 12.94 -5.48
C SER A 29 3.14 12.54 -5.68
N ASN A 30 2.82 11.24 -5.62
CA ASN A 30 1.48 10.71 -5.83
C ASN A 30 1.03 9.89 -4.60
N HIS A 31 0.34 10.56 -3.69
CA HIS A 31 -0.13 9.96 -2.43
C HIS A 31 -1.15 8.83 -2.66
N LYS A 32 -1.99 8.91 -3.70
CA LYS A 32 -2.93 7.83 -4.06
C LYS A 32 -2.16 6.55 -4.43
N PHE A 33 -1.12 6.68 -5.26
CA PHE A 33 -0.23 5.57 -5.59
C PHE A 33 0.43 5.00 -4.33
N ALA A 34 0.98 5.85 -3.46
CA ALA A 34 1.68 5.40 -2.26
C ALA A 34 0.78 4.60 -1.32
N ILE A 35 -0.45 5.07 -1.08
CA ILE A 35 -1.42 4.39 -0.22
C ILE A 35 -1.85 3.05 -0.83
N GLU A 36 -2.18 3.01 -2.13
CA GLU A 36 -2.55 1.76 -2.83
C GLU A 36 -1.40 0.75 -2.83
N TYR A 37 -0.17 1.20 -3.05
CA TYR A 37 1.02 0.34 -2.99
C TYR A 37 1.20 -0.28 -1.60
N CYS A 38 1.09 0.53 -0.55
CA CYS A 38 1.15 0.06 0.84
C CYS A 38 0.02 -0.92 1.16
N ALA A 39 -1.21 -0.64 0.71
CA ALA A 39 -2.35 -1.52 0.92
C ALA A 39 -2.14 -2.90 0.27
N ARG A 40 -1.57 -2.95 -0.94
CA ARG A 40 -1.19 -4.22 -1.60
C ARG A 40 -0.07 -4.93 -0.84
N LEU A 41 0.99 -4.21 -0.46
CA LEU A 41 2.13 -4.79 0.25
C LEU A 41 1.73 -5.46 1.58
N LEU A 42 0.81 -4.85 2.32
CA LEU A 42 0.29 -5.36 3.59
C LEU A 42 -0.45 -6.70 3.44
N ARG A 43 -1.00 -7.02 2.26
CA ARG A 43 -1.67 -8.32 2.00
C ARG A 43 -0.68 -9.49 2.03
N PHE A 44 0.56 -9.27 1.59
CA PHE A 44 1.60 -10.31 1.54
C PHE A 44 2.47 -10.34 2.79
N THR A 45 2.63 -9.18 3.42
CA THR A 45 3.45 -9.04 4.62
C THR A 45 2.63 -9.20 5.91
N VAL A 46 1.39 -9.68 5.82
CA VAL A 46 0.45 -9.78 6.94
C VAL A 46 1.02 -10.50 8.18
N ASN A 47 1.87 -11.50 8.00
CA ASN A 47 2.46 -12.21 9.14
C ASN A 47 3.51 -11.37 9.89
N HIS A 48 4.20 -10.46 9.21
CA HIS A 48 5.25 -9.61 9.78
C HIS A 48 4.76 -8.20 10.12
N HIS A 49 3.84 -7.67 9.32
CA HIS A 49 3.38 -6.28 9.34
C HIS A 49 1.85 -6.15 9.35
N GLY A 50 1.14 -7.27 9.45
CA GLY A 50 -0.31 -7.28 9.38
C GLY A 50 -1.00 -6.72 10.62
N PRO A 51 -2.32 -6.57 10.50
CA PRO A 51 -3.13 -5.90 11.50
C PRO A 51 -3.35 -6.75 12.76
N VAL A 52 -3.06 -8.05 12.67
CA VAL A 52 -3.29 -9.03 13.71
C VAL A 52 -1.95 -9.48 14.28
N LYS A 53 -1.68 -9.11 15.53
CA LYS A 53 -0.54 -9.63 16.30
C LYS A 53 -1.11 -10.38 17.50
N ARG A 54 -0.63 -11.61 17.76
CA ARG A 54 -1.12 -12.44 18.89
C ARG A 54 -2.64 -12.68 18.88
N LYS A 55 -3.26 -12.76 17.70
CA LYS A 55 -4.72 -12.90 17.51
C LYS A 55 -5.55 -11.67 17.94
N GLU A 56 -4.92 -10.52 18.16
CA GLU A 56 -5.59 -9.26 18.47
C GLU A 56 -5.38 -8.25 17.34
N ILE A 57 -6.41 -7.44 17.06
CA ILE A 57 -6.31 -6.31 16.14
C ILE A 57 -5.60 -5.16 16.86
N ASN A 58 -4.60 -4.56 16.21
CA ASN A 58 -3.91 -3.42 16.81
C ASN A 58 -4.90 -2.24 17.06
N PRO A 59 -4.89 -1.60 18.25
CA PRO A 59 -5.88 -0.57 18.62
C PRO A 59 -5.92 0.67 17.71
N TRP A 60 -4.84 0.94 16.97
CA TRP A 60 -4.77 2.04 16.02
C TRP A 60 -5.44 1.73 14.67
N LEU A 61 -5.84 0.48 14.43
CA LEU A 61 -6.58 0.08 13.24
C LEU A 61 -8.08 0.23 13.46
N LYS A 62 -8.55 1.47 13.32
CA LYS A 62 -9.95 1.82 13.53
C LYS A 62 -10.71 1.87 12.20
N ARG A 63 -11.98 1.46 12.21
CA ARG A 63 -12.84 1.48 11.00
C ARG A 63 -13.01 2.88 10.41
N ASN A 64 -13.08 3.91 11.24
CA ASN A 64 -13.19 5.30 10.78
C ASN A 64 -11.96 5.75 9.97
N ALA A 65 -10.76 5.29 10.32
CA ALA A 65 -9.55 5.57 9.53
C ALA A 65 -9.65 4.96 8.12
N VAL A 66 -10.27 3.78 7.97
CA VAL A 66 -10.49 3.16 6.65
C VAL A 66 -11.43 4.01 5.80
N VAL A 67 -12.51 4.55 6.39
CA VAL A 67 -13.46 5.42 5.68
C VAL A 67 -12.76 6.68 5.15
N GLU A 68 -11.88 7.29 5.93
CA GLU A 68 -11.09 8.45 5.52
C GLU A 68 -10.18 8.13 4.31
N PHE A 69 -9.46 7.01 4.37
CA PHE A 69 -8.63 6.56 3.23
C PHE A 69 -9.46 6.24 2.00
N GLN A 70 -10.62 5.61 2.15
CA GLN A 70 -11.50 5.30 1.02
C GLN A 70 -12.03 6.57 0.36
N GLY A 71 -12.40 7.59 1.13
CA GLY A 71 -12.76 8.90 0.60
C GLY A 71 -11.62 9.50 -0.23
N PHE A 72 -10.43 9.57 0.36
CA PHE A 72 -9.24 10.13 -0.31
C PHE A 72 -8.85 9.41 -1.62
N LEU A 73 -9.08 8.09 -1.69
CA LEU A 73 -8.73 7.27 -2.85
C LEU A 73 -9.80 7.27 -3.96
N SER A 74 -11.03 7.69 -3.65
CA SER A 74 -12.16 7.66 -4.60
C SER A 74 -12.34 8.96 -5.39
N ASP A 75 -11.74 10.06 -4.93
CA ASP A 75 -11.56 11.30 -5.69
C ASP A 75 -10.50 11.13 -6.81
#